data_AF-A0A0Y0P9P1-F1
#
_entry.id   AF-A0A0Y0P9P1-F1
#
_cell.length_a   1.000
_cell.length_b   1.000
_cell.length_c   1.000
_cell.angle_alpha   90.00
_cell.angle_beta   90.00
_cell.angle_gamma   90.00
#
_symmetry.space_group_name_H-M   'P 1'
#
loop_
_entity.id
_entity.type
_entity.pdbx_description
1 polymer ?
#
loop_
_entity_poly.entity_id
_entity_poly.type
_entity_poly.pdbx_seq_one_letter_code
_entity_poly.pdbx_strand_id
1 'polypeptide(L)'
;AEVKSISREDVTKYRLGCSIQNPKASEYFVNLLNFEYPDVPEVNSYMDCVAGKLGLVDHKTNQINVDTVATFFSVDPNNAEDMDIIKNCVKSEEEDLHVRRRYLCILNTKLRDNLKK
;
A
#
# COMPACT_ATOMS: atom_id res chain seq x y z
N ALA A 1 13.12 0.86 -15.37
CA ALA A 1 12.23 -0.32 -15.28
C ALA A 1 10.83 0.18 -15.65
N GLU A 2 10.15 -0.44 -16.61
CA GLU A 2 8.75 -0.10 -16.87
C GLU A 2 7.91 -0.48 -15.65
N VAL A 3 7.28 0.50 -15.01
CA VAL A 3 6.32 0.25 -13.95
C VAL A 3 5.05 -0.26 -14.63
N LYS A 4 4.79 -1.57 -14.52
CA LYS A 4 3.54 -2.14 -15.04
C LYS A 4 2.36 -1.59 -14.23
N SER A 5 1.36 -1.07 -14.92
CA SER A 5 0.08 -0.73 -14.28
C SER A 5 -0.52 -1.98 -13.65
N ILE A 6 -0.89 -1.91 -12.38
CA ILE A 6 -1.51 -3.03 -11.66
C ILE A 6 -3.01 -3.00 -11.95
N SER A 7 -3.55 -4.07 -12.51
CA SER A 7 -4.98 -4.15 -12.79
C SER A 7 -5.80 -4.29 -11.49
N ARG A 8 -7.06 -3.84 -11.49
CA ARG A 8 -7.97 -4.06 -10.35
C ARG A 8 -8.18 -5.55 -10.04
N GLU A 9 -8.15 -6.39 -11.07
CA GLU A 9 -8.25 -7.84 -10.96
C GLU A 9 -7.03 -8.40 -10.20
N ASP A 10 -5.82 -7.94 -10.51
CA ASP A 10 -4.61 -8.31 -9.80
C ASP A 10 -4.62 -7.83 -8.35
N VAL A 11 -5.05 -6.58 -8.10
CA VAL A 11 -5.22 -6.07 -6.73
C VAL A 11 -6.17 -6.96 -5.93
N THR A 12 -7.30 -7.33 -6.52
CA THR A 12 -8.30 -8.21 -5.88
C THR A 12 -7.72 -9.60 -5.61
N LYS A 13 -7.02 -10.18 -6.59
CA LYS A 13 -6.36 -11.47 -6.47
C LYS A 13 -5.29 -11.49 -5.38
N TYR A 14 -4.47 -10.45 -5.29
CA TYR A 14 -3.43 -10.35 -4.27
C TYR A 14 -4.01 -10.15 -2.87
N ARG A 15 -5.04 -9.30 -2.73
CA ARG A 15 -5.78 -9.14 -1.48
C ARG A 15 -6.36 -10.47 -1.01
N LEU A 16 -7.06 -11.20 -1.89
CA LEU A 16 -7.63 -12.50 -1.56
C LEU A 16 -6.54 -13.52 -1.16
N GLY A 17 -5.46 -13.59 -1.92
CA GLY A 17 -4.32 -14.48 -1.61
C GLY A 17 -3.69 -14.18 -0.25
N CYS A 18 -3.55 -12.91 0.11
CA CYS A 18 -3.03 -12.50 1.41
C CYS A 18 -4.01 -12.73 2.56
N SER A 19 -5.33 -12.60 2.32
CA SER A 19 -6.36 -12.96 3.30
C SER A 19 -6.36 -14.47 3.60
N ILE A 20 -6.11 -15.32 2.60
CA ILE A 20 -5.98 -16.78 2.81
C ILE A 20 -4.75 -17.11 3.67
N GLN A 21 -3.62 -16.41 3.45
CA GLN A 21 -2.40 -16.60 4.24
C GLN A 21 -2.51 -16.04 5.66
N ASN A 22 -3.38 -15.04 5.86
CA ASN A 22 -3.63 -14.38 7.14
C ASN A 22 -5.11 -14.48 7.51
N PRO A 23 -5.62 -15.69 7.82
CA PRO A 23 -7.05 -15.91 8.03
C PRO A 23 -7.62 -15.06 9.17
N LYS A 24 -6.83 -14.73 10.19
CA LYS A 24 -7.26 -13.83 11.28
C LYS A 24 -7.45 -12.38 10.85
N ALA A 25 -6.84 -11.93 9.74
CA ALA A 25 -7.10 -10.61 9.18
C ALA A 25 -8.55 -10.47 8.66
N SER A 26 -9.26 -11.60 8.43
CA SER A 26 -10.67 -11.58 8.02
C SER A 26 -11.60 -11.00 9.10
N GLU A 27 -11.20 -11.04 10.38
CA GLU A 27 -11.92 -10.37 11.47
C GLU A 27 -11.98 -8.85 11.29
N TYR A 28 -11.05 -8.30 10.52
CA TYR A 28 -10.92 -6.88 10.19
C TYR A 28 -11.38 -6.56 8.77
N PHE A 29 -12.01 -7.50 8.05
CA PHE A 29 -12.30 -7.34 6.62
C PHE A 29 -13.13 -6.08 6.31
N VAL A 30 -14.11 -5.76 7.15
CA VAL A 30 -14.92 -4.55 7.02
C VAL A 30 -14.05 -3.28 7.15
N ASN A 31 -13.14 -3.24 8.14
CA ASN A 31 -12.18 -2.16 8.30
C ASN A 31 -11.28 -2.04 7.06
N LEU A 32 -10.70 -3.15 6.60
CA LEU A 32 -9.80 -3.18 5.45
C LEU A 32 -10.48 -2.68 4.17
N LEU A 33 -11.76 -3.01 3.95
CA LEU A 33 -12.57 -2.49 2.84
C LEU A 33 -12.82 -0.98 2.94
N ASN A 34 -12.92 -0.45 4.15
CA ASN A 34 -13.13 0.98 4.41
C ASN A 34 -11.83 1.80 4.44
N PHE A 35 -10.70 1.17 4.13
CA PHE A 35 -9.35 1.73 4.27
C PHE A 35 -8.97 2.05 5.72
N GLU A 36 -9.49 1.27 6.66
CA GLU A 36 -9.14 1.31 8.06
C GLU A 36 -8.22 0.13 8.39
N TYR A 37 -7.03 0.43 8.90
CA TYR A 37 -6.00 -0.58 9.16
C TYR A 37 -5.60 -0.48 10.63
N PRO A 38 -6.24 -1.22 11.56
CA PRO A 38 -5.87 -1.19 12.97
C PRO A 38 -4.43 -1.68 13.18
N ASP A 39 -3.78 -1.20 14.24
CA ASP A 39 -2.39 -1.56 14.56
C ASP A 39 -2.34 -2.89 15.31
N VAL A 40 -2.58 -3.97 14.58
CA VAL A 40 -2.58 -5.34 15.10
C VAL A 40 -1.73 -6.24 14.21
N PRO A 41 -1.05 -7.26 14.77
CA PRO A 41 -0.12 -8.11 14.01
C PRO A 41 -0.73 -8.74 12.76
N GLU A 42 -2.00 -9.13 12.82
CA GLU A 42 -2.74 -9.75 11.72
C GLU A 42 -2.91 -8.79 10.53
N VAL A 43 -3.22 -7.53 10.80
CA VAL A 43 -3.39 -6.50 9.78
C VAL A 43 -2.05 -6.05 9.23
N ASN A 44 -1.02 -5.96 10.08
CA ASN A 44 0.34 -5.65 9.64
C ASN A 44 0.85 -6.73 8.66
N SER A 45 0.74 -8.00 9.03
CA SER A 45 1.12 -9.13 8.18
C SER A 45 0.33 -9.18 6.85
N TYR A 46 -0.98 -8.91 6.91
CA TYR A 46 -1.80 -8.79 5.70
C TYR A 46 -1.31 -7.67 4.77
N MET A 47 -1.03 -6.49 5.33
CA MET A 47 -0.58 -5.31 4.59
C MET A 47 0.79 -5.52 3.95
N ASP A 48 1.73 -6.11 4.67
CA ASP A 48 3.06 -6.46 4.15
C ASP A 48 2.95 -7.45 2.98
N CYS A 49 2.11 -8.49 3.12
CA CYS A 49 1.85 -9.43 2.05
C CYS A 49 1.29 -8.75 0.79
N VAL A 50 0.30 -7.87 0.95
CA VAL A 50 -0.33 -7.17 -0.18
C VAL A 50 0.67 -6.22 -0.84
N ALA A 51 1.41 -5.43 -0.05
CA ALA A 51 2.40 -4.49 -0.56
C ALA A 51 3.53 -5.17 -1.33
N GLY A 52 4.02 -6.31 -0.83
CA GLY A 52 5.01 -7.12 -1.53
C GLY A 52 4.52 -7.67 -2.87
N LYS A 53 3.29 -8.21 -2.90
CA LYS A 53 2.70 -8.72 -4.15
C LYS A 53 2.43 -7.63 -5.18
N LEU A 54 2.09 -6.43 -4.71
CA LEU A 54 1.90 -5.25 -5.55
C LEU A 54 3.23 -4.59 -5.99
N GLY A 55 4.38 -5.07 -5.48
CA GLY A 55 5.68 -4.44 -5.75
C GLY A 55 5.81 -3.02 -5.19
N LEU A 56 4.97 -2.66 -4.21
CA LEU A 56 5.06 -1.39 -3.49
C LEU A 56 6.28 -1.40 -2.57
N VAL A 57 6.65 -2.57 -2.05
CA VAL A 57 7.83 -2.77 -1.19
C VAL A 57 8.69 -3.85 -1.82
N ASP A 58 9.98 -3.59 -1.94
CA ASP A 58 10.97 -4.62 -2.23
C ASP A 58 11.39 -5.29 -0.92
N HIS A 59 10.95 -6.52 -0.71
CA HIS A 59 11.23 -7.28 0.51
C HIS A 59 12.71 -7.63 0.69
N LYS A 60 13.54 -7.52 -0.36
CA LYS A 60 14.99 -7.77 -0.27
C LYS A 60 15.73 -6.57 0.30
N THR A 61 15.28 -5.37 -0.06
CA THR A 61 15.92 -4.11 0.33
C THR A 61 15.15 -3.37 1.42
N ASN A 62 13.94 -3.85 1.75
CA ASN A 62 12.95 -3.18 2.59
C ASN A 62 12.61 -1.75 2.10
N GLN A 63 12.83 -1.46 0.82
CA GLN A 63 12.59 -0.14 0.25
C GLN A 63 11.22 -0.07 -0.39
N ILE A 64 10.53 1.07 -0.22
CA ILE A 64 9.29 1.35 -0.94
C ILE A 64 9.63 1.94 -2.31
N ASN A 65 9.00 1.39 -3.34
CA ASN A 65 9.13 1.88 -4.71
C ASN A 65 8.15 3.05 -4.94
N VAL A 66 8.66 4.28 -4.90
CA VAL A 66 7.87 5.51 -5.09
C VAL A 66 7.11 5.51 -6.41
N ASP A 67 7.70 5.01 -7.49
CA ASP A 67 7.06 5.02 -8.82
C ASP A 67 5.91 4.00 -8.89
N THR A 68 6.09 2.83 -8.27
CA THR A 68 5.02 1.83 -8.16
C THR A 68 3.90 2.34 -7.26
N VAL A 69 4.22 3.05 -6.18
CA VAL A 69 3.22 3.70 -5.32
C VAL A 69 2.46 4.77 -6.09
N ALA A 70 3.15 5.66 -6.83
CA ALA A 70 2.50 6.67 -7.66
C ALA A 70 1.56 6.03 -8.68
N THR A 71 2.01 4.97 -9.35
CA THR A 71 1.17 4.20 -10.29
C THR A 71 -0.05 3.59 -9.61
N PHE A 72 0.12 2.98 -8.44
CA PHE A 72 -0.98 2.38 -7.69
C PHE A 72 -2.04 3.40 -7.27
N PHE A 73 -1.62 4.61 -6.86
CA PHE A 73 -2.51 5.71 -6.53
C PHE A 73 -2.93 6.55 -7.76
N SER A 74 -2.62 6.10 -8.98
CA SER A 74 -2.94 6.80 -10.23
C SER A 74 -2.49 8.27 -10.24
N VAL A 75 -1.31 8.52 -9.68
CA VAL A 75 -0.68 9.85 -9.66
C VAL A 75 0.09 10.10 -10.96
N ASP A 76 -0.10 11.27 -11.56
CA ASP A 76 0.71 11.72 -12.69
C ASP A 76 2.15 11.99 -12.21
N PRO A 77 3.17 11.32 -12.77
CA PRO A 77 4.56 11.54 -12.38
C PRO A 77 5.05 12.99 -12.60
N ASN A 78 4.37 13.78 -13.43
CA ASN A 78 4.66 15.20 -13.64
C ASN A 78 4.00 16.12 -12.60
N ASN A 79 3.06 15.61 -11.81
CA ASN A 79 2.46 16.36 -10.72
C ASN A 79 3.40 16.38 -9.50
N ALA A 80 4.21 17.42 -9.41
CA ALA A 80 5.20 17.58 -8.35
C ALA A 80 4.59 17.55 -6.94
N GLU A 81 3.41 18.12 -6.74
CA GLU A 81 2.76 18.18 -5.42
C GLU A 81 2.37 16.77 -4.94
N ASP A 82 1.74 15.98 -5.82
CA ASP A 82 1.31 14.63 -5.48
C ASP A 82 2.50 13.69 -5.30
N MET A 83 3.53 13.85 -6.12
CA MET A 83 4.78 13.09 -5.99
C MET A 83 5.52 13.42 -4.69
N ASP A 84 5.51 14.68 -4.24
CA ASP A 84 6.13 15.08 -2.97
C ASP A 84 5.38 14.51 -1.76
N ILE A 85 4.05 14.40 -1.82
CA ILE A 85 3.28 13.69 -0.79
C ILE A 85 3.77 12.24 -0.66
N ILE A 86 3.88 11.52 -1.78
CA ILE A 86 4.34 10.13 -1.77
C ILE A 86 5.75 10.03 -1.20
N LYS A 87 6.69 10.85 -1.70
CA LYS A 87 8.09 10.84 -1.23
C LYS A 87 8.19 11.13 0.27
N ASN A 88 7.42 12.09 0.78
CA ASN A 88 7.42 12.43 2.20
C ASN A 88 6.86 11.29 3.06
N CYS A 89 5.78 10.64 2.62
CA CYS A 89 5.27 9.46 3.31
C CYS A 89 6.25 8.27 3.24
N VAL A 90 7.05 8.15 2.18
CA VAL A 90 8.03 7.07 2.00
C VAL A 90 9.37 7.34 2.69
N LYS A 91 9.65 8.56 3.15
CA LYS A 91 10.96 8.89 3.75
C LYS A 91 11.10 8.48 5.24
N SER A 92 10.04 8.03 5.93
CA SER A 92 10.12 7.82 7.39
C SER A 92 11.03 6.63 7.79
N GLU A 93 12.13 6.88 8.50
CA GLU A 93 13.21 5.91 8.83
C GLU A 93 12.87 4.84 9.89
N GLU A 94 11.60 4.65 10.29
CA GLU A 94 11.26 3.65 11.31
C GLU A 94 11.14 2.23 10.73
N GLU A 95 12.04 1.33 11.15
CA GLU A 95 12.34 0.04 10.52
C GLU A 95 11.27 -1.06 10.70
N ASP A 96 10.43 -1.02 11.75
CA ASP A 96 9.60 -2.19 12.14
C ASP A 96 8.09 -2.12 11.82
N LEU A 97 7.54 -0.94 11.47
CA LEU A 97 6.10 -0.75 11.17
C LEU A 97 5.86 -0.04 9.83
N HIS A 98 6.83 -0.24 8.95
CA HIS A 98 7.15 0.62 7.83
C HIS A 98 6.07 0.66 6.74
N VAL A 99 5.49 -0.48 6.34
CA VAL A 99 4.55 -0.50 5.21
C VAL A 99 3.20 0.08 5.61
N ARG A 100 2.61 -0.37 6.72
CA ARG A 100 1.31 0.10 7.19
C ARG A 100 1.33 1.61 7.47
N ARG A 101 2.32 2.11 8.22
CA ARG A 101 2.41 3.54 8.58
C ARG A 101 2.53 4.43 7.34
N ARG A 102 3.37 4.03 6.38
CA ARG A 102 3.56 4.79 5.14
C ARG A 102 2.35 4.72 4.22
N TYR A 103 1.68 3.58 4.13
CA TYR A 103 0.42 3.45 3.41
C TYR A 103 -0.68 4.31 4.04
N LEU A 104 -0.81 4.29 5.37
CA LEU A 104 -1.74 5.16 6.11
C LEU A 104 -1.41 6.63 5.94
N CYS A 105 -0.13 7.02 5.90
CA CYS A 105 0.28 8.39 5.61
C CYS A 105 -0.30 8.86 4.28
N ILE A 106 -0.19 8.05 3.22
CA ILE A 106 -0.74 8.39 1.89
C ILE A 106 -2.27 8.43 1.92
N LEU A 107 -2.91 7.47 2.59
CA LEU A 107 -4.37 7.43 2.74
C LEU A 107 -4.94 8.59 3.55
N ASN A 108 -4.16 9.21 4.42
CA ASN A 108 -4.55 10.40 5.17
C ASN A 108 -4.35 11.71 4.38
N THR A 109 -4.01 11.61 3.10
CA THR A 109 -3.88 12.75 2.18
C THR A 109 -4.99 12.76 1.14
N LYS A 110 -4.99 13.79 0.27
CA LYS A 110 -5.88 13.89 -0.89
C LYS A 110 -5.75 12.71 -1.87
N LEU A 111 -4.63 11.97 -1.85
CA LEU A 111 -4.39 10.86 -2.77
C LEU A 111 -5.32 9.64 -2.51
N ARG A 112 -5.93 9.54 -1.33
CA ARG A 112 -6.93 8.50 -1.03
C ARG A 112 -8.09 8.49 -2.03
N ASP A 113 -8.51 9.66 -2.50
CA ASP A 113 -9.67 9.77 -3.39
C ASP A 113 -9.42 9.15 -4.77
N ASN A 114 -8.14 8.94 -5.14
CA ASN A 114 -7.80 8.22 -6.37
C ASN A 114 -8.08 6.72 -6.27
N LEU A 115 -8.13 6.14 -5.05
CA LEU A 115 -8.46 4.72 -4.85
C LEU A 115 -9.97 4.45 -4.84
N LYS A 116 -10.80 5.49 -4.70
CA LYS A 116 -12.26 5.39 -4.72
C LYS A 116 -12.84 5.41 -6.14
N LYS A 117 -12.05 5.82 -7.13
CA LYS A 117 -12.43 5.88 -8.55
C LYS A 117 -12.21 4.55 -9.22
#